data_AF-A0A9E8N1P4-F1
#
_entry.id   AF-A0A9E8N1P4-F1
#
_cell.length_a   1.000
_cell.length_b   1.000
_cell.length_c   1.000
_cell.angle_alpha   90.00
_cell.angle_beta   90.00
_cell.angle_gamma   90.00
#
_symmetry.space_group_name_H-M   'P 1'
#
loop_
_entity.id
_entity.type
_entity.pdbx_description
1 polymer ?
#
loop_
_entity_poly.entity_id
_entity_poly.type
_entity_poly.pdbx_seq_one_letter_code
_entity_poly.pdbx_strand_id
1 'polypeptide(L)'
;MNSAYKTQKDFVSAFAPAITNELFTYTVGIIGILQKEPDEKISLLGTGSLIKTDCFYGILTAEHVSREIKNFDEIGLSIGAVGENNLQLPRYERFIIEKMCLEVIEVFKSSDTAEGPDLGLVQILSCKALDTLKAIKSFFNISIHRSKFLKNHQDFNSGIWALCGFPDELTIREPSARKGYEYFIRYSPQCYFIDQPIEKKDCGTYDLRKINFDYNKNKGLVKKFGGFSGGGLWKLTASNEEECKTKIPFLGGVIFFQEIINDHVCKIYMSWPS
;
A
#
# COMPACT_ATOMS: atom_id res chain seq x y z
N MET A 1 22.30 18.23 -25.61
CA MET A 1 22.15 17.36 -24.42
C MET A 1 20.98 16.44 -24.71
N ASN A 2 21.27 15.16 -24.95
CA ASN A 2 20.26 14.16 -25.29
C ASN A 2 19.72 13.57 -24.00
N SER A 3 18.55 14.04 -23.56
CA SER A 3 17.75 13.34 -22.55
C SER A 3 17.51 11.90 -23.03
N ALA A 4 17.92 10.91 -22.24
CA ALA A 4 17.78 9.50 -22.59
C ALA A 4 16.30 9.02 -22.65
N TYR A 5 15.37 9.81 -22.12
CA TYR A 5 13.94 9.49 -22.07
C TYR A 5 13.11 10.67 -22.60
N LYS A 6 12.46 10.48 -23.75
CA LYS A 6 11.72 11.57 -24.41
C LYS A 6 10.38 11.88 -23.72
N THR A 7 9.87 10.97 -22.90
CA THR A 7 8.59 11.11 -22.20
C THR A 7 8.60 10.45 -20.81
N GLN A 8 7.69 10.88 -19.92
CA GLN A 8 7.40 10.23 -18.63
C GLN A 8 7.03 8.75 -18.79
N LYS A 9 6.38 8.39 -19.89
CA LYS A 9 5.98 7.02 -20.23
C LYS A 9 7.20 6.12 -20.50
N ASP A 10 8.20 6.65 -21.21
CA ASP A 10 9.44 5.92 -21.49
C ASP A 10 10.21 5.64 -20.19
N PHE A 11 10.22 6.61 -19.27
CA PHE A 11 10.81 6.44 -17.94
C PHE A 11 10.08 5.35 -17.15
N VAL A 12 8.75 5.42 -17.05
CA VAL A 12 7.96 4.41 -16.31
C VAL A 12 8.21 3.04 -16.90
N SER A 13 8.19 2.88 -18.23
CA SER A 13 8.44 1.59 -18.85
C SER A 13 9.83 1.02 -18.54
N ALA A 14 10.86 1.87 -18.42
CA ALA A 14 12.22 1.44 -18.14
C ALA A 14 12.44 1.08 -16.67
N PHE A 15 11.81 1.79 -15.74
CA PHE A 15 12.09 1.68 -14.30
C PHE A 15 10.96 1.09 -13.46
N ALA A 16 9.77 0.85 -14.03
CA ALA A 16 8.62 0.33 -13.29
C ALA A 16 8.92 -0.94 -12.47
N PRO A 17 9.66 -1.95 -12.97
CA PRO A 17 9.97 -3.14 -12.16
C PRO A 17 10.81 -2.81 -10.91
N ALA A 18 11.88 -2.02 -11.07
CA ALA A 18 12.74 -1.64 -9.95
C ALA A 18 11.98 -0.81 -8.91
N ILE A 19 11.20 0.17 -9.37
CA ILE A 19 10.38 1.02 -8.51
C ILE A 19 9.30 0.20 -7.80
N THR A 20 8.64 -0.71 -8.52
CA THR A 20 7.62 -1.59 -7.93
C THR A 20 8.23 -2.46 -6.84
N ASN A 21 9.42 -3.04 -7.07
CA ASN A 21 10.13 -3.83 -6.06
C ASN A 21 10.44 -2.98 -4.83
N GLU A 22 10.94 -1.75 -5.01
CA GLU A 22 11.21 -0.81 -3.92
C GLU A 22 9.92 -0.50 -3.13
N LEU A 23 8.83 -0.12 -3.80
CA LEU A 23 7.55 0.21 -3.15
C LEU A 23 6.93 -1.00 -2.44
N PHE A 24 7.12 -2.21 -2.99
CA PHE A 24 6.70 -3.43 -2.34
C PHE A 24 7.48 -3.72 -1.06
N THR A 25 8.70 -3.19 -0.85
CA THR A 25 9.39 -3.34 0.44
C THR A 25 8.66 -2.63 1.59
N TYR A 26 7.89 -1.59 1.30
CA TYR A 26 7.06 -0.87 2.28
C TYR A 26 5.61 -1.38 2.31
N THR A 27 5.14 -2.05 1.27
CA THR A 27 3.72 -2.43 1.14
C THR A 27 3.46 -3.81 1.75
N VAL A 28 2.37 -3.95 2.50
CA VAL A 28 1.91 -5.22 3.08
C VAL A 28 0.40 -5.41 2.91
N GLY A 29 -0.03 -6.66 2.74
CA GLY A 29 -1.44 -7.04 2.81
C GLY A 29 -1.80 -7.39 4.24
N ILE A 30 -2.88 -6.85 4.78
CA ILE A 30 -3.34 -7.12 6.15
C ILE A 30 -4.38 -8.23 6.08
N ILE A 31 -4.10 -9.36 6.72
CA ILE A 31 -4.92 -10.56 6.65
C ILE A 31 -5.52 -10.81 8.03
N GLY A 32 -6.83 -10.95 8.09
CA GLY A 32 -7.54 -11.40 9.28
C GLY A 32 -7.71 -12.91 9.26
N ILE A 33 -7.46 -13.55 10.40
CA ILE A 33 -7.64 -14.99 10.59
C ILE A 33 -8.57 -15.20 11.78
N LEU A 34 -9.73 -15.80 11.50
CA LEU A 34 -10.70 -16.24 12.50
C LEU A 34 -10.57 -17.75 12.66
N GLN A 35 -10.20 -18.19 13.86
CA GLN A 35 -10.16 -19.60 14.21
C GLN A 35 -11.60 -20.06 14.48
N LYS A 36 -12.20 -20.76 13.51
CA LYS A 36 -13.45 -21.47 13.71
C LYS A 36 -13.15 -22.96 13.62
N GLU A 37 -13.69 -23.76 14.52
CA GLU A 37 -13.68 -25.21 14.36
C GLU A 37 -14.76 -25.59 13.34
N PRO A 38 -14.49 -26.44 12.32
CA PRO A 38 -13.21 -27.08 11.99
C PRO A 38 -12.28 -26.27 11.06
N ASP A 39 -12.76 -25.16 10.47
CA ASP A 39 -12.05 -24.41 9.43
C ASP A 39 -11.66 -22.98 9.84
N GLU A 40 -10.39 -22.61 9.61
CA GLU A 40 -9.97 -21.22 9.68
C GLU A 40 -10.65 -20.37 8.58
N LYS A 41 -11.24 -19.23 8.97
CA LYS A 41 -11.67 -18.21 8.01
C LYS A 41 -10.56 -17.17 7.86
N ILE A 42 -9.93 -17.16 6.69
CA ILE A 42 -8.87 -16.23 6.32
C ILE A 42 -9.46 -15.18 5.35
N SER A 43 -9.16 -13.90 5.56
CA SER A 43 -9.70 -12.81 4.72
C SER A 43 -8.69 -11.67 4.59
N LEU A 44 -8.56 -11.10 3.40
CA LEU A 44 -7.83 -9.85 3.20
C LEU A 44 -8.67 -8.70 3.74
N LEU A 45 -8.14 -7.98 4.72
CA LEU A 45 -8.82 -6.81 5.32
C LEU A 45 -8.51 -5.54 4.53
N GLY A 46 -7.30 -5.49 3.97
CA GLY A 46 -6.84 -4.35 3.18
C GLY A 46 -5.33 -4.38 3.00
N THR A 47 -4.79 -3.21 2.72
CA THR A 47 -3.37 -2.95 2.50
C THR A 47 -2.85 -2.03 3.61
N GLY A 48 -1.54 -2.05 3.85
CA GLY A 48 -0.88 -1.02 4.64
C GLY A 48 0.51 -0.68 4.11
N SER A 49 1.00 0.49 4.53
CA SER A 49 2.37 0.94 4.32
C SER A 49 3.15 0.87 5.64
N LEU A 50 4.28 0.17 5.62
CA LEU A 50 5.20 0.07 6.75
C LEU A 50 5.91 1.40 6.96
N ILE A 51 5.69 1.99 8.13
CA ILE A 51 6.25 3.27 8.51
C ILE A 51 7.03 3.16 9.82
N LYS A 52 7.99 4.06 10.00
CA LYS A 52 8.65 4.27 11.29
C LYS A 52 8.71 5.75 11.63
N THR A 53 8.69 6.03 12.93
CA THR A 53 9.10 7.30 13.51
C THR A 53 10.36 7.09 14.34
N ASP A 54 10.83 8.13 15.00
CA ASP A 54 11.88 8.00 15.99
C ASP A 54 11.46 7.16 17.22
N CYS A 55 10.15 6.98 17.43
CA CYS A 55 9.60 6.34 18.63
C CYS A 55 8.94 4.97 18.38
N PHE A 56 8.47 4.69 17.16
CA PHE A 56 7.71 3.46 16.89
C PHE A 56 7.82 2.96 15.45
N TYR A 57 7.42 1.69 15.27
CA TYR A 57 7.19 1.04 13.99
C TYR A 57 5.70 0.73 13.85
N GLY A 58 5.16 0.84 12.64
CA GLY A 58 3.74 0.60 12.44
C GLY A 58 3.35 0.40 10.99
N ILE A 59 2.07 0.13 10.82
CA ILE A 59 1.40 0.00 9.53
C ILE A 59 0.43 1.17 9.42
N LEU A 60 0.69 2.08 8.49
CA LEU A 60 -0.27 3.12 8.12
C LEU A 60 -1.27 2.52 7.13
N THR A 61 -2.56 2.65 7.40
CA THR A 61 -3.64 2.04 6.63
C THR A 61 -4.91 2.91 6.74
N ALA A 62 -6.03 2.47 6.19
CA ALA A 62 -7.32 3.15 6.39
C ALA A 62 -7.84 2.87 7.80
N GLU A 63 -8.57 3.81 8.41
CA GLU A 63 -9.14 3.62 9.76
C GLU A 63 -10.07 2.42 9.76
N HIS A 64 -10.94 2.26 8.77
CA HIS A 64 -11.85 1.11 8.74
C HIS A 64 -11.11 -0.23 8.69
N VAL A 65 -10.00 -0.33 7.95
CA VAL A 65 -9.14 -1.53 7.90
C VAL A 65 -8.53 -1.80 9.28
N SER A 66 -7.96 -0.77 9.91
CA SER A 66 -7.37 -0.89 11.25
C SER A 66 -8.40 -1.27 12.32
N ARG A 67 -9.66 -0.83 12.17
CA ARG A 67 -10.77 -1.18 13.06
C ARG A 67 -11.15 -2.65 12.92
N GLU A 68 -11.16 -3.17 11.68
CA GLU A 68 -11.53 -4.56 11.41
C GLU A 68 -10.58 -5.58 12.05
N ILE A 69 -9.32 -5.23 12.27
CA ILE A 69 -8.33 -6.06 12.97
C ILE A 69 -8.85 -6.61 14.30
N LYS A 70 -9.67 -5.81 15.02
CA LYS A 70 -10.22 -6.23 16.32
C LYS A 70 -11.12 -7.45 16.22
N ASN A 71 -11.71 -7.71 15.04
CA ASN A 71 -12.69 -8.77 14.81
C ASN A 71 -12.10 -10.14 14.48
N PHE A 72 -10.77 -10.29 14.40
CA PHE A 72 -10.10 -11.55 14.02
C PHE A 72 -9.23 -12.09 15.15
N ASP A 73 -9.04 -13.39 15.30
CA ASP A 73 -8.25 -13.92 16.42
C ASP A 73 -6.75 -13.66 16.23
N GLU A 74 -6.29 -13.76 14.99
CA GLU A 74 -4.91 -13.52 14.59
C GLU A 74 -4.84 -12.58 13.39
N ILE A 75 -3.69 -11.91 13.26
CA ILE A 75 -3.40 -11.02 12.14
C ILE A 75 -2.19 -11.56 11.37
N GLY A 76 -2.42 -11.88 10.11
CA GLY A 76 -1.37 -12.22 9.15
C GLY A 76 -0.93 -10.99 8.35
N LEU A 77 0.31 -11.01 7.86
CA LEU A 77 0.78 -10.08 6.85
C LEU A 77 1.20 -10.81 5.57
N SER A 78 0.71 -10.35 4.42
CA SER A 78 1.33 -10.68 3.14
C SER A 78 2.57 -9.80 2.94
N ILE A 79 3.73 -10.39 3.18
CA ILE A 79 5.04 -9.72 3.15
C ILE A 79 5.87 -10.02 1.91
N GLY A 80 5.30 -10.77 0.95
CA GLY A 80 5.99 -11.22 -0.26
C GLY A 80 6.79 -10.10 -0.92
N ALA A 81 8.10 -10.29 -0.99
CA ALA A 81 9.00 -9.41 -1.71
C ALA A 81 9.34 -10.05 -3.06
N VAL A 82 9.35 -9.23 -4.11
CA VAL A 82 9.91 -9.60 -5.40
C VAL A 82 11.41 -9.39 -5.28
N GLY A 83 12.18 -10.47 -5.13
CA GLY A 83 13.62 -10.40 -5.13
C GLY A 83 14.15 -9.96 -6.50
N GLU A 84 15.16 -9.09 -6.52
CA GLU A 84 15.74 -8.49 -7.74
C GLU A 84 16.28 -9.51 -8.76
N ASN A 85 16.42 -10.79 -8.38
CA ASN A 85 17.04 -11.84 -9.19
C ASN A 85 16.19 -13.11 -9.35
N ASN A 86 14.87 -13.08 -9.13
CA ASN A 86 14.06 -14.31 -8.97
C ASN A 86 14.58 -15.26 -7.88
N LEU A 87 15.55 -14.83 -7.06
CA LEU A 87 15.96 -15.51 -5.85
C LEU A 87 14.77 -15.43 -4.92
N GLN A 88 14.11 -16.59 -4.78
CA GLN A 88 13.00 -16.78 -3.86
C GLN A 88 13.53 -16.47 -2.46
N LEU A 89 13.27 -15.25 -1.98
CA LEU A 89 13.28 -15.00 -0.55
C LEU A 89 12.42 -16.10 0.10
N PRO A 90 12.76 -16.56 1.31
CA PRO A 90 11.98 -17.58 1.99
C PRO A 90 10.52 -17.14 1.92
N ARG A 91 9.72 -17.90 1.15
CA ARG A 91 8.29 -17.64 1.03
C ARG A 91 7.74 -17.91 2.41
N TYR A 92 7.50 -16.87 3.19
CA TYR A 92 6.80 -17.02 4.44
C TYR A 92 5.40 -17.53 4.10
N GLU A 93 5.19 -18.80 4.38
CA GLU A 93 3.93 -19.49 4.10
C GLU A 93 2.80 -18.88 4.93
N ARG A 94 3.14 -18.41 6.13
CA ARG A 94 2.28 -17.65 7.03
C ARG A 94 3.17 -16.74 7.90
N PHE A 95 2.93 -15.43 7.85
CA PHE A 95 3.59 -14.46 8.74
C PHE A 95 2.52 -13.88 9.66
N ILE A 96 2.55 -14.26 10.93
CA ILE A 96 1.54 -13.86 11.93
C ILE A 96 2.17 -12.85 12.88
N ILE A 97 1.41 -11.82 13.23
CA ILE A 97 1.68 -10.96 14.36
C ILE A 97 0.60 -11.21 15.40
N GLU A 98 1.02 -11.60 16.60
CA GLU A 98 0.11 -11.80 17.73
C GLU A 98 -0.58 -10.48 18.07
N LYS A 99 -1.89 -10.53 18.34
CA LYS A 99 -2.68 -9.34 18.67
C LYS A 99 -2.12 -8.54 19.84
N MET A 100 -1.53 -9.18 20.84
CA MET A 100 -0.90 -8.51 21.98
C MET A 100 0.29 -7.62 21.58
N CYS A 101 0.85 -7.85 20.39
CA CYS A 101 1.93 -7.06 19.82
C CYS A 101 1.42 -5.91 18.94
N LEU A 102 0.10 -5.70 18.84
CA LEU A 102 -0.51 -4.69 17.99
C LEU A 102 -1.31 -3.70 18.84
N GLU A 103 -1.10 -2.42 18.57
CA GLU A 103 -1.91 -1.34 19.12
C GLU A 103 -2.57 -0.58 17.97
N VAL A 104 -3.92 -0.54 17.97
CA VAL A 104 -4.69 0.16 16.94
C VAL A 104 -4.96 1.59 17.40
N ILE A 105 -4.43 2.54 16.65
CA ILE A 105 -4.54 3.97 16.89
C ILE A 105 -5.41 4.58 15.78
N GLU A 106 -6.53 5.19 16.18
CA GLU A 106 -7.34 6.02 15.30
C GLU A 106 -6.61 7.34 15.06
N VAL A 107 -6.24 7.64 13.81
CA VAL A 107 -5.52 8.88 13.49
C VAL A 107 -6.50 9.94 13.01
N PHE A 108 -7.33 9.60 12.03
CA PHE A 108 -8.43 10.43 11.58
C PHE A 108 -9.60 9.57 11.13
N LYS A 109 -10.80 9.97 11.55
CA LYS A 109 -12.05 9.35 11.15
C LYS A 109 -13.07 10.42 10.82
N SER A 110 -13.64 10.32 9.63
CA SER A 110 -14.78 11.12 9.22
C SER A 110 -16.10 10.40 9.44
N SER A 111 -17.17 11.16 9.68
CA SER A 111 -18.55 10.67 9.55
C SER A 111 -18.95 10.41 8.10
N ASP A 112 -18.33 11.12 7.15
CA ASP A 112 -18.50 10.91 5.71
C ASP A 112 -17.44 9.94 5.21
N THR A 113 -17.86 8.73 4.87
CA THR A 113 -16.99 7.63 4.40
C THR A 113 -16.41 7.84 3.01
N ALA A 114 -16.98 8.74 2.21
CA ALA A 114 -16.54 9.00 0.84
C ALA A 114 -15.64 10.24 0.74
N GLU A 115 -15.97 11.30 1.48
CA GLU A 115 -15.28 12.59 1.33
C GLU A 115 -14.33 12.93 2.48
N GLY A 116 -14.38 12.23 3.61
CA GLY A 116 -13.54 12.57 4.75
C GLY A 116 -12.35 11.64 4.97
N PRO A 117 -11.41 12.05 5.83
CA PRO A 117 -10.20 11.28 6.08
C PRO A 117 -10.54 10.00 6.83
N ASP A 118 -9.86 8.94 6.43
CA ASP A 118 -10.05 7.59 6.93
C ASP A 118 -8.65 6.99 7.05
N LEU A 119 -8.00 7.35 8.16
CA LEU A 119 -6.60 7.07 8.41
C LEU A 119 -6.43 6.36 9.75
N GLY A 120 -5.90 5.16 9.68
CA GLY A 120 -5.59 4.30 10.82
C GLY A 120 -4.10 4.01 10.91
N LEU A 121 -3.65 3.80 12.13
CA LEU A 121 -2.30 3.33 12.42
C LEU A 121 -2.38 2.07 13.26
N VAL A 122 -1.68 1.03 12.82
CA VAL A 122 -1.46 -0.17 13.61
C VAL A 122 -0.01 -0.14 14.07
N GLN A 123 0.22 0.29 15.31
CA GLN A 123 1.54 0.25 15.91
C GLN A 123 1.93 -1.20 16.21
N ILE A 124 3.15 -1.58 15.82
CA ILE A 124 3.72 -2.88 16.10
C ILE A 124 4.64 -2.72 17.31
N LEU A 125 4.24 -3.30 18.44
CA LEU A 125 5.01 -3.31 19.67
C LEU A 125 6.24 -4.21 19.54
N SER A 126 7.18 -4.07 20.47
CA SER A 126 8.41 -4.86 20.47
C SER A 126 8.11 -6.35 20.62
N CYS A 127 8.34 -7.13 19.56
CA CYS A 127 8.14 -8.57 19.54
C CYS A 127 9.01 -9.22 18.45
N LYS A 128 9.13 -10.56 18.50
CA LYS A 128 9.91 -11.33 17.52
C LYS A 128 9.43 -11.14 16.07
N ALA A 129 8.12 -10.95 15.88
CA ALA A 129 7.58 -10.69 14.55
C ALA A 129 8.07 -9.34 14.00
N LEU A 130 8.13 -8.30 14.83
CA LEU A 130 8.69 -7.01 14.41
C LEU A 130 10.17 -7.12 14.00
N ASP A 131 10.98 -7.86 14.76
CA ASP A 131 12.41 -8.05 14.43
C ASP A 131 12.58 -8.80 13.10
N THR A 132 11.75 -9.82 12.88
CA THR A 132 11.71 -10.54 11.60
C THR A 132 11.29 -9.63 10.46
N LEU A 133 10.27 -8.78 10.68
CA LEU A 133 9.77 -7.84 9.69
C LEU A 133 10.84 -6.80 9.32
N LYS A 134 11.60 -6.27 10.30
CA LYS A 134 12.73 -5.37 10.08
C LYS A 134 13.87 -6.00 9.27
N ALA A 135 14.04 -7.32 9.35
CA ALA A 135 15.07 -8.04 8.62
C ALA A 135 14.73 -8.23 7.13
N ILE A 136 13.45 -8.22 6.76
CA ILE A 136 12.98 -8.61 5.42
C ILE A 136 12.18 -7.51 4.69
N LYS A 137 11.79 -6.44 5.37
CA LYS A 137 11.06 -5.29 4.82
C LYS A 137 11.71 -3.99 5.20
N SER A 138 11.34 -2.94 4.48
CA SER A 138 11.75 -1.57 4.76
C SER A 138 10.62 -0.84 5.47
N PHE A 139 10.98 0.10 6.34
CA PHE A 139 10.03 1.00 7.00
C PHE A 139 10.30 2.43 6.58
N PHE A 140 9.30 3.06 5.96
CA PHE A 140 9.39 4.44 5.50
C PHE A 140 9.46 5.39 6.70
N ASN A 141 10.53 6.18 6.81
CA ASN A 141 10.71 7.08 7.95
C ASN A 141 9.94 8.39 7.75
N ILE A 142 8.73 8.47 8.29
CA ILE A 142 7.91 9.68 8.19
C ILE A 142 8.50 10.88 8.96
N SER A 143 9.34 10.64 9.97
CA SER A 143 9.94 11.70 10.80
C SER A 143 11.04 12.47 10.06
N ILE A 144 11.93 11.77 9.35
CA ILE A 144 12.99 12.40 8.53
C ILE A 144 12.38 13.26 7.43
N HIS A 145 11.27 12.81 6.86
CA HIS A 145 10.62 13.51 5.77
C HIS A 145 9.67 14.60 6.26
N ARG A 146 9.42 14.75 7.58
CA ARG A 146 8.44 15.70 8.14
C ARG A 146 8.64 17.14 7.68
N SER A 147 9.88 17.61 7.61
CA SER A 147 10.16 18.96 7.14
C SER A 147 9.92 19.13 5.63
N LYS A 148 10.17 18.09 4.83
CA LYS A 148 9.80 18.04 3.40
C LYS A 148 8.29 17.92 3.22
N PHE A 149 7.59 17.22 4.13
CA PHE A 149 6.13 17.13 4.18
C PHE A 149 5.50 18.49 4.44
N LEU A 150 6.00 19.24 5.43
CA LEU A 150 5.42 20.52 5.84
C LEU A 150 5.81 21.70 4.95
N LYS A 151 6.98 21.67 4.30
CA LYS A 151 7.50 22.80 3.50
C LYS A 151 7.21 22.72 2.02
N ASN A 152 7.06 21.51 1.47
CA ASN A 152 6.66 21.36 0.08
C ASN A 152 5.16 21.08 0.04
N HIS A 153 4.37 22.11 -0.29
CA HIS A 153 3.20 21.89 -1.14
C HIS A 153 3.72 21.32 -2.46
N GLN A 154 4.04 20.01 -2.47
CA GLN A 154 4.61 19.38 -3.64
C GLN A 154 3.65 19.60 -4.78
N ASP A 155 4.16 20.10 -5.89
CA ASP A 155 3.37 20.19 -7.10
C ASP A 155 2.92 18.78 -7.48
N PHE A 156 1.63 18.50 -7.29
CA PHE A 156 1.03 17.20 -7.59
C PHE A 156 0.91 16.98 -9.10
N ASN A 157 1.01 18.06 -9.89
CA ASN A 157 1.03 18.00 -11.35
C ASN A 157 2.41 17.62 -11.90
N SER A 158 3.43 17.51 -11.05
CA SER A 158 4.77 17.07 -11.47
C SER A 158 5.17 15.74 -10.83
N GLY A 159 5.97 14.98 -11.57
CA GLY A 159 6.51 13.69 -11.16
C GLY A 159 5.61 12.51 -11.50
N ILE A 160 6.08 11.32 -11.14
CA ILE A 160 5.35 10.07 -11.36
C ILE A 160 4.77 9.64 -10.02
N TRP A 161 3.50 9.32 -10.02
CA TRP A 161 2.81 8.77 -8.86
C TRP A 161 2.59 7.28 -9.05
N ALA A 162 2.62 6.52 -7.98
CA ALA A 162 2.35 5.09 -7.96
C ALA A 162 1.39 4.75 -6.83
N LEU A 163 0.31 4.05 -7.16
CA LEU A 163 -0.70 3.60 -6.22
C LEU A 163 -0.48 2.11 -5.96
N CYS A 164 -0.11 1.74 -4.74
CA CYS A 164 0.30 0.36 -4.42
C CYS A 164 -0.60 -0.29 -3.37
N GLY A 165 -0.98 -1.54 -3.62
CA GLY A 165 -1.73 -2.36 -2.66
C GLY A 165 -2.08 -3.76 -3.15
N PHE A 166 -2.97 -4.41 -2.42
CA PHE A 166 -3.37 -5.80 -2.64
C PHE A 166 -4.81 -5.87 -3.13
N PRO A 167 -5.06 -5.96 -4.44
CA PRO A 167 -6.40 -6.20 -4.94
C PRO A 167 -6.89 -7.59 -4.57
N ASP A 168 -8.09 -7.66 -4.02
CA ASP A 168 -8.77 -8.92 -3.72
C ASP A 168 -9.08 -9.72 -4.99
N GLU A 169 -9.28 -9.05 -6.14
CA GLU A 169 -9.47 -9.72 -7.43
C GLU A 169 -8.25 -10.56 -7.86
N LEU A 170 -7.05 -10.27 -7.35
CA LEU A 170 -5.84 -11.06 -7.60
C LEU A 170 -5.52 -12.04 -6.46
N THR A 171 -6.42 -12.17 -5.48
CA THR A 171 -6.35 -13.24 -4.48
C THR A 171 -6.63 -14.57 -5.16
N ILE A 172 -5.68 -15.49 -5.02
CA ILE A 172 -5.79 -16.82 -5.64
C ILE A 172 -5.87 -17.87 -4.53
N ARG A 173 -6.90 -18.70 -4.57
CA ARG A 173 -7.06 -19.87 -3.70
C ARG A 173 -6.91 -21.13 -4.53
N GLU A 174 -5.87 -21.91 -4.25
CA GLU A 174 -5.49 -23.11 -5.02
C GLU A 174 -5.37 -24.31 -4.07
N PRO A 175 -5.79 -25.52 -4.50
CA PRO A 175 -5.54 -26.74 -3.75
C PRO A 175 -4.06 -26.92 -3.47
N SER A 176 -3.73 -27.37 -2.26
CA SER A 176 -2.35 -27.62 -1.86
C SER A 176 -1.92 -29.01 -2.33
N ALA A 177 -0.82 -29.08 -3.07
CA ALA A 177 -0.12 -30.34 -3.34
C ALA A 177 0.70 -30.85 -2.15
N ARG A 178 0.82 -30.05 -1.07
CA ARG A 178 1.62 -30.35 0.11
C ARG A 178 0.79 -31.05 1.17
N LYS A 179 1.30 -32.17 1.67
CA LYS A 179 0.67 -32.96 2.74
C LYS A 179 0.44 -32.10 3.99
N GLY A 180 -0.78 -32.12 4.53
CA GLY A 180 -1.16 -31.39 5.74
C GLY A 180 -1.80 -30.02 5.52
N TYR A 181 -1.91 -29.56 4.26
CA TYR A 181 -2.63 -28.34 3.89
C TYR A 181 -3.67 -28.68 2.84
N GLU A 182 -4.89 -28.17 2.96
CA GLU A 182 -5.96 -28.37 1.97
C GLU A 182 -5.79 -27.41 0.78
N TYR A 183 -5.49 -26.15 1.06
CA TYR A 183 -5.32 -25.10 0.06
C TYR A 183 -4.28 -24.07 0.51
N PHE A 184 -3.76 -23.29 -0.44
CA PHE A 184 -3.02 -22.07 -0.17
C PHE A 184 -3.80 -20.86 -0.68
N ILE A 185 -3.69 -19.74 0.03
CA ILE A 185 -4.20 -18.44 -0.44
C ILE A 185 -3.00 -17.55 -0.75
N ARG A 186 -2.91 -17.07 -1.99
CA ARG A 186 -1.88 -16.15 -2.46
C ARG A 186 -2.48 -14.77 -2.65
N TYR A 187 -1.92 -13.79 -1.94
CA TYR A 187 -2.23 -12.37 -2.11
C TYR A 187 -1.12 -11.70 -2.92
N SER A 188 -1.47 -11.14 -4.08
CA SER A 188 -0.49 -10.56 -5.00
C SER A 188 -0.57 -9.03 -4.95
N PRO A 189 0.52 -8.31 -4.59
CA PRO A 189 0.52 -6.87 -4.62
C PRO A 189 0.54 -6.33 -6.06
N GLN A 190 0.06 -5.11 -6.25
CA GLN A 190 0.09 -4.36 -7.50
C GLN A 190 0.45 -2.91 -7.23
N CYS A 191 1.18 -2.31 -8.18
CA CYS A 191 1.41 -0.86 -8.23
C CYS A 191 0.93 -0.32 -9.57
N TYR A 192 0.08 0.71 -9.54
CA TYR A 192 -0.39 1.41 -10.72
C TYR A 192 0.27 2.79 -10.82
N PHE A 193 1.03 2.99 -11.88
CA PHE A 193 1.66 4.27 -12.17
C PHE A 193 0.61 5.21 -12.77
N ILE A 194 0.57 6.43 -12.25
CA ILE A 194 -0.41 7.46 -12.59
C ILE A 194 0.31 8.50 -13.45
N ASP A 195 -0.20 8.70 -14.66
CA ASP A 195 0.26 9.66 -15.66
C ASP A 195 -0.77 10.78 -15.94
N GLN A 196 -1.79 10.87 -15.09
CA GLN A 196 -2.91 11.82 -15.20
C GLN A 196 -2.99 12.76 -13.99
N PRO A 197 -3.67 13.91 -14.13
CA PRO A 197 -3.84 14.85 -13.02
C PRO A 197 -4.53 14.20 -11.81
N ILE A 198 -4.04 14.55 -10.62
CA ILE A 198 -4.66 14.18 -9.34
C ILE A 198 -5.51 15.36 -8.91
N GLU A 199 -6.83 15.18 -8.83
CA GLU A 199 -7.74 16.20 -8.31
C GLU A 199 -7.43 16.40 -6.82
N LYS A 200 -7.26 17.65 -6.40
CA LYS A 200 -7.02 18.02 -5.00
C LYS A 200 -8.19 18.87 -4.48
N LYS A 201 -8.68 18.53 -3.30
CA LYS A 201 -9.60 19.35 -2.51
C LYS A 201 -8.97 19.56 -1.13
N ASP A 202 -8.68 20.82 -0.80
CA ASP A 202 -8.26 21.22 0.54
C ASP A 202 -9.49 21.28 1.44
N CYS A 203 -9.50 20.49 2.51
CA CYS A 203 -10.59 20.42 3.47
C CYS A 203 -10.22 21.09 4.81
N GLY A 204 -9.16 21.89 4.84
CA GLY A 204 -8.64 22.59 6.02
C GLY A 204 -7.72 21.70 6.86
N THR A 205 -8.27 20.67 7.50
CA THR A 205 -7.49 19.79 8.40
C THR A 205 -6.85 18.60 7.69
N TYR A 206 -7.23 18.36 6.44
CA TYR A 206 -6.70 17.28 5.61
C TYR A 206 -6.79 17.66 4.13
N ASP A 207 -5.95 17.00 3.33
CA ASP A 207 -6.00 17.02 1.88
C ASP A 207 -6.78 15.80 1.39
N LEU A 208 -7.86 16.02 0.63
CA LEU A 208 -8.54 14.98 -0.12
C LEU A 208 -8.03 14.95 -1.56
N ARG A 209 -7.76 13.75 -2.07
CA ARG A 209 -7.31 13.55 -3.44
C ARG A 209 -8.12 12.51 -4.17
N LYS A 210 -8.38 12.75 -5.46
CA LYS A 210 -9.19 11.87 -6.31
C LYS A 210 -8.46 11.58 -7.62
N ILE A 211 -8.50 10.32 -8.06
CA ILE A 211 -7.90 9.86 -9.32
C ILE A 211 -8.91 8.99 -10.06
N ASN A 212 -9.12 9.26 -11.35
CA ASN A 212 -10.07 8.52 -12.18
C ASN A 212 -9.35 7.48 -13.05
N PHE A 213 -9.43 6.21 -12.74
CA PHE A 213 -8.90 5.15 -13.59
C PHE A 213 -9.88 4.81 -14.71
N ASP A 214 -9.46 5.06 -15.95
CA ASP A 214 -10.19 4.69 -17.17
C ASP A 214 -9.70 3.33 -17.69
N TYR A 215 -10.56 2.30 -17.59
CA TYR A 215 -10.28 0.93 -18.01
C TYR A 215 -10.08 0.78 -19.51
N ASN A 216 -10.62 1.69 -20.34
CA ASN A 216 -10.41 1.64 -21.79
C ASN A 216 -9.01 2.11 -22.18
N LYS A 217 -8.41 2.99 -21.38
CA LYS A 217 -7.06 3.52 -21.60
C LYS A 217 -5.98 2.67 -20.94
N ASN A 218 -6.31 2.03 -19.82
CA ASN A 218 -5.35 1.31 -18.98
C ASN A 218 -5.63 -0.20 -19.00
N LYS A 219 -5.07 -0.89 -19.99
CA LYS A 219 -5.13 -2.35 -20.05
C LYS A 219 -4.33 -2.95 -18.88
N GLY A 220 -4.93 -3.89 -18.16
CA GLY A 220 -4.29 -4.59 -17.03
C GLY A 220 -4.62 -4.04 -15.64
N LEU A 221 -5.49 -3.02 -15.53
CA LEU A 221 -6.10 -2.67 -14.25
C LEU A 221 -7.02 -3.80 -13.78
N VAL A 222 -7.07 -3.98 -12.46
CA VAL A 222 -8.14 -4.77 -11.83
C VAL A 222 -9.48 -4.08 -12.04
N LYS A 223 -10.54 -4.85 -12.21
CA LYS A 223 -11.91 -4.33 -12.36
C LYS A 223 -12.45 -3.83 -11.03
N LYS A 224 -11.96 -4.39 -9.92
CA LYS A 224 -12.32 -4.01 -8.56
C LYS A 224 -11.06 -3.73 -7.74
N PHE A 225 -10.98 -2.54 -7.14
CA PHE A 225 -9.90 -2.17 -6.22
C PHE A 225 -10.21 -2.57 -4.77
N GLY A 226 -11.17 -3.48 -4.53
CA GLY A 226 -11.35 -4.07 -3.20
C GLY A 226 -10.02 -4.62 -2.68
N GLY A 227 -9.69 -4.40 -1.42
CA GLY A 227 -8.39 -4.76 -0.82
C GLY A 227 -7.30 -3.68 -0.94
N PHE A 228 -7.43 -2.69 -1.84
CA PHE A 228 -6.49 -1.56 -1.89
C PHE A 228 -6.63 -0.57 -0.74
N SER A 229 -7.74 -0.58 0.01
CA SER A 229 -7.93 0.29 1.17
C SER A 229 -6.75 0.18 2.14
N GLY A 230 -6.18 1.32 2.51
CA GLY A 230 -4.96 1.44 3.31
C GLY A 230 -3.65 1.41 2.51
N GLY A 231 -3.71 1.19 1.20
CA GLY A 231 -2.55 1.26 0.32
C GLY A 231 -1.98 2.66 0.17
N GLY A 232 -0.71 2.73 -0.20
CA GLY A 232 0.02 3.99 -0.30
C GLY A 232 -0.07 4.62 -1.69
N LEU A 233 -0.27 5.94 -1.72
CA LEU A 233 -0.01 6.78 -2.88
C LEU A 233 1.42 7.32 -2.77
N TRP A 234 2.30 6.90 -3.66
CA TRP A 234 3.73 7.22 -3.61
C TRP A 234 4.13 8.17 -4.74
N LYS A 235 4.82 9.26 -4.42
CA LYS A 235 5.52 10.10 -5.40
C LYS A 235 6.93 9.60 -5.61
N LEU A 236 7.31 9.47 -6.85
CA LEU A 236 8.65 9.11 -7.28
C LEU A 236 9.38 10.40 -7.64
N THR A 237 10.52 10.63 -7.01
CA THR A 237 11.35 11.80 -7.31
C THR A 237 12.56 11.33 -8.11
N ALA A 238 12.64 11.72 -9.38
CA ALA A 238 13.83 11.50 -10.19
C ALA A 238 14.85 12.61 -9.87
N SER A 239 16.12 12.25 -9.62
CA SER A 239 17.21 13.21 -9.55
C SER A 239 18.05 13.13 -10.81
N ASN A 240 17.72 13.97 -11.78
CA ASN A 240 18.34 14.07 -13.10
C ASN A 240 18.22 12.78 -13.93
N GLU A 241 17.91 12.95 -15.21
CA GLU A 241 17.48 11.86 -16.10
C GLU A 241 18.58 10.83 -16.44
N GLU A 242 19.85 11.09 -16.05
CA GLU A 242 21.02 10.29 -16.44
C GLU A 242 21.46 9.25 -15.39
N GLU A 243 21.15 9.45 -14.10
CA GLU A 243 21.36 8.45 -13.05
C GLU A 243 20.05 8.27 -12.29
N CYS A 244 19.27 7.25 -12.67
CA CYS A 244 18.07 6.85 -11.94
C CYS A 244 18.45 6.13 -10.61
N LYS A 245 19.24 6.80 -9.76
CA LYS A 245 19.25 6.48 -8.34
C LYS A 245 17.93 7.00 -7.81
N THR A 246 16.96 6.10 -7.60
CA THR A 246 15.67 6.47 -7.03
C THR A 246 15.95 7.22 -5.72
N LYS A 247 15.56 8.50 -5.67
CA LYS A 247 15.43 9.16 -4.38
C LYS A 247 14.30 8.46 -3.65
N ILE A 248 14.48 8.30 -2.34
CA ILE A 248 13.51 7.71 -1.41
C ILE A 248 12.08 8.16 -1.80
N PRO A 249 11.17 7.22 -2.13
CA PRO A 249 9.82 7.55 -2.56
C PRO A 249 9.10 8.29 -1.45
N PHE A 250 8.19 9.18 -1.83
CA PHE A 250 7.44 10.00 -0.89
C PHE A 250 6.02 9.45 -0.73
N LEU A 251 5.63 9.05 0.47
CA LEU A 251 4.26 8.63 0.74
C LEU A 251 3.36 9.87 0.81
N GLY A 252 2.54 10.09 -0.21
CA GLY A 252 1.69 11.28 -0.34
C GLY A 252 0.24 11.07 0.09
N GLY A 253 -0.20 9.87 0.39
CA GLY A 253 -1.61 9.61 0.72
C GLY A 253 -1.87 8.16 1.09
N VAL A 254 -2.99 7.92 1.77
CA VAL A 254 -3.54 6.58 2.00
C VAL A 254 -4.85 6.45 1.25
N ILE A 255 -4.99 5.37 0.47
CA ILE A 255 -6.21 5.01 -0.23
C ILE A 255 -7.26 4.59 0.79
N PHE A 256 -8.49 5.06 0.69
CA PHE A 256 -9.52 4.66 1.65
C PHE A 256 -10.89 4.38 1.03
N PHE A 257 -11.18 4.95 -0.14
CA PHE A 257 -12.48 4.77 -0.78
C PHE A 257 -12.35 4.62 -2.29
N GLN A 258 -13.26 3.82 -2.86
CA GLN A 258 -13.41 3.66 -4.30
C GLN A 258 -14.88 3.91 -4.69
N GLU A 259 -15.07 4.56 -5.82
CA GLU A 259 -16.37 4.85 -6.39
C GLU A 259 -16.40 4.37 -7.84
N ILE A 260 -17.27 3.41 -8.15
CA ILE A 260 -17.49 2.96 -9.53
C ILE A 260 -18.42 3.99 -10.18
N ILE A 261 -17.88 4.82 -11.06
CA ILE A 261 -18.64 5.87 -11.75
C ILE A 261 -19.47 5.26 -12.89
N ASN A 262 -18.86 4.34 -13.64
CA ASN A 262 -19.49 3.54 -14.68
C ASN A 262 -18.61 2.31 -15.00
N ASP A 263 -19.02 1.49 -15.97
CA ASP A 263 -18.31 0.26 -16.38
C ASP A 263 -16.86 0.48 -16.84
N HIS A 264 -16.48 1.72 -17.14
CA HIS A 264 -15.16 2.08 -17.67
C HIS A 264 -14.36 2.97 -16.74
N VAL A 265 -14.94 3.53 -15.68
CA VAL A 265 -14.29 4.51 -14.81
C VAL A 265 -14.49 4.18 -13.35
N CYS A 266 -13.36 4.00 -12.64
CA CYS A 266 -13.31 3.89 -11.19
C CYS A 266 -12.56 5.09 -10.61
N LYS A 267 -13.15 5.77 -9.62
CA LYS A 267 -12.53 6.87 -8.91
C LYS A 267 -11.98 6.39 -7.58
N ILE A 268 -10.71 6.66 -7.32
CA ILE A 268 -10.04 6.31 -6.06
C ILE A 268 -9.81 7.58 -5.25
N TYR A 269 -10.12 7.49 -3.97
CA TYR A 269 -10.01 8.56 -2.98
C TYR A 269 -8.86 8.27 -2.03
N MET A 270 -8.05 9.29 -1.79
CA MET A 270 -6.92 9.24 -0.88
C MET A 270 -6.95 10.43 0.05
N SER A 271 -6.55 10.23 1.30
CA SER A 271 -6.43 11.30 2.28
C SER A 271 -5.02 11.37 2.85
N TRP A 272 -4.64 12.57 3.27
CA TRP A 272 -3.44 12.80 4.04
C TRP A 272 -3.66 13.98 5.01
N PRO A 273 -3.12 13.95 6.24
CA PRO A 273 -3.18 15.11 7.13
C PRO A 273 -2.45 16.32 6.54
N SER A 274 -3.04 17.51 6.65
CA SER A 274 -2.44 18.77 6.21
C SER A 274 -1.43 19.33 7.22
#